data_AF-A0A4R6F780-F1
#
_entry.id   AF-A0A4R6F780-F1
#
_cell.length_a   1.000
_cell.length_b   1.000
_cell.length_c   1.000
_cell.angle_alpha   90.00
_cell.angle_beta   90.00
_cell.angle_gamma   90.00
#
_symmetry.space_group_name_H-M   'P 1'
#
loop_
_entity.id
_entity.type
_entity.pdbx_description
1 polymer ?
#
loop_
_entity_poly.entity_id
_entity_poly.type
_entity_poly.pdbx_seq_one_letter_code
_entity_poly.pdbx_strand_id
1 'polypeptide(L)' 'MKITDEWIRANATRNGGYTKKQLELLDVNWPPIVGWKGEISGREIDDALADQFEAIARATFNDGR' A
#
# COMPACT_ATOMS: atom_id res chain seq x y z
N MET A 1 -12.47 0.39 6.15
CA MET A 1 -12.20 1.17 4.92
C MET A 1 -12.26 0.31 3.64
N LYS A 2 -12.66 0.86 2.48
CA LYS A 2 -12.59 0.17 1.17
C LYS A 2 -11.32 0.56 0.41
N ILE A 3 -10.57 -0.43 -0.07
CA ILE A 3 -9.38 -0.21 -0.90
C ILE A 3 -9.81 0.34 -2.27
N THR A 4 -9.22 1.46 -2.69
CA THR A 4 -9.36 2.00 -4.04
C THR A 4 -7.98 2.14 -4.70
N ASP A 5 -7.93 2.07 -6.02
CA ASP A 5 -6.69 2.31 -6.78
C ASP A 5 -6.13 3.71 -6.51
N GLU A 6 -7.00 4.71 -6.33
CA GLU A 6 -6.62 6.07 -5.93
C GLU A 6 -5.94 6.10 -4.57
N TRP A 7 -6.50 5.43 -3.55
CA TRP A 7 -5.89 5.34 -2.22
C TRP A 7 -4.55 4.60 -2.25
N ILE A 8 -4.45 3.50 -3.00
CA ILE A 8 -3.18 2.78 -3.19
C ILE A 8 -2.15 3.71 -3.85
N ARG A 9 -2.52 4.46 -4.89
CA ARG A 9 -1.60 5.38 -5.58
C ARG A 9 -1.18 6.57 -4.71
N ALA A 10 -2.09 7.13 -3.94
CA ALA A 10 -1.82 8.24 -3.01
C ALA A 10 -0.78 7.85 -1.94
N ASN A 11 -0.77 6.57 -1.56
CA ASN A 11 0.11 6.00 -0.54
C ASN A 11 1.30 5.23 -1.13
N ALA A 12 1.66 5.50 -2.39
CA ALA A 12 2.92 5.04 -2.95
C ALA A 12 4.10 5.70 -2.22
N THR A 13 5.24 5.02 -2.19
CA THR A 13 6.50 5.60 -1.71
C THR A 13 6.99 6.72 -2.63
N ARG A 14 7.96 7.52 -2.18
CA ARG A 14 8.56 8.62 -2.96
C ARG A 14 9.00 8.23 -4.39
N ASN A 15 9.46 6.99 -4.59
CA ASN A 15 9.90 6.48 -5.88
C ASN A 15 8.77 5.87 -6.73
N GLY A 16 7.51 6.02 -6.31
CA GLY A 16 6.33 5.47 -6.99
C GLY A 16 6.12 3.95 -6.78
N GLY A 17 6.94 3.32 -5.94
CA GLY A 17 6.84 1.90 -5.58
C GLY A 17 6.14 1.66 -4.26
N TYR A 18 6.09 0.39 -3.82
CA TYR A 18 5.53 -0.03 -2.53
C TYR A 18 6.55 -0.87 -1.79
N THR A 19 6.61 -0.71 -0.48
CA THR A 19 7.49 -1.54 0.35
C THR A 19 6.92 -2.95 0.53
N LYS A 20 7.78 -3.93 0.82
CA LYS A 20 7.35 -5.29 1.15
C LYS A 20 6.30 -5.31 2.27
N LYS A 21 6.54 -4.54 3.35
CA LYS A 21 5.62 -4.42 4.48
C LYS A 21 4.24 -3.89 4.09
N GLN A 22 4.19 -2.86 3.23
CA GLN A 22 2.92 -2.34 2.72
C GLN A 22 2.14 -3.41 1.95
N LEU A 23 2.82 -4.22 1.14
CA LEU A 23 2.18 -5.27 0.36
C LEU A 23 1.71 -6.42 1.25
N GLU A 24 2.51 -6.82 2.23
CA GLU A 24 2.14 -7.84 3.23
C GLU A 24 0.89 -7.45 4.03
N LEU A 25 0.71 -6.16 4.35
CA LEU A 25 -0.51 -5.64 5.00
C LEU A 25 -1.76 -5.88 4.15
N LEU A 26 -1.64 -5.82 2.82
CA LEU A 26 -2.76 -6.02 1.89
C LEU A 26 -2.89 -7.48 1.43
N ASP A 27 -2.17 -8.40 2.08
CA ASP A 27 -2.07 -9.82 1.70
C ASP A 27 -1.53 -10.01 0.26
N VAL A 28 -0.69 -9.08 -0.19
CA VAL A 28 -0.05 -9.11 -1.51
C VAL A 28 1.33 -9.74 -1.38
N ASN A 29 1.51 -10.87 -2.04
CA ASN A 29 2.80 -11.56 -2.07
C ASN A 29 3.90 -10.70 -2.70
N TRP A 30 5.11 -10.79 -2.12
CA TRP A 30 6.30 -10.17 -2.67
C TRP A 30 7.10 -11.18 -3.51
N PRO A 31 7.58 -10.80 -4.72
CA PRO A 31 7.36 -9.54 -5.41
C PRO A 31 5.93 -9.40 -5.96
N PRO A 32 5.36 -8.19 -5.98
CA PRO A 32 4.01 -7.99 -6.49
C PRO A 32 3.95 -8.34 -7.99
N ILE A 33 2.98 -9.17 -8.37
CA ILE A 33 2.73 -9.50 -9.77
C ILE A 33 2.06 -8.32 -10.50
N VAL A 34 2.22 -8.25 -11.82
CA VAL A 34 1.53 -7.24 -12.63
C VAL A 34 0.02 -7.36 -12.41
N GLY A 35 -0.65 -6.25 -12.09
CA GLY A 35 -2.09 -6.22 -11.89
C GLY A 35 -2.59 -6.41 -10.45
N TRP A 36 -1.70 -6.65 -9.47
CA TRP A 36 -2.09 -6.88 -8.07
C TRP A 36 -3.05 -5.82 -7.49
N LYS A 37 -2.89 -4.55 -7.89
CA LYS A 37 -3.76 -3.44 -7.45
C LYS A 37 -5.22 -3.70 -7.80
N GLY A 38 -5.49 -4.31 -8.95
CA GLY A 38 -6.85 -4.67 -9.39
C GLY A 38 -7.44 -5.81 -8.56
N GLU A 39 -6.63 -6.76 -8.10
CA GLU A 39 -7.09 -7.90 -7.29
C GLU A 39 -7.51 -7.53 -5.87
N ILE A 40 -6.90 -6.47 -5.33
CA ILE A 40 -7.23 -5.95 -4.00
C ILE A 40 -8.18 -4.75 -4.04
N SER A 41 -8.29 -4.07 -5.18
CA SER A 41 -9.21 -2.95 -5.34
C SER A 41 -10.64 -3.43 -5.10
N GLY A 42 -11.35 -2.73 -4.23
CA GLY A 42 -12.70 -3.06 -3.82
C GLY A 42 -12.81 -3.98 -2.60
N ARG A 43 -11.69 -4.54 -2.10
CA ARG A 43 -11.69 -5.23 -0.80
C ARG A 43 -11.90 -4.25 0.34
N GLU A 44 -12.51 -4.73 1.41
CA GLU A 44 -12.64 -4.00 2.66
C GLU A 44 -11.50 -4.42 3.60
N ILE A 45 -10.82 -3.44 4.17
CA ILE A 45 -9.78 -3.62 5.18
C ILE A 45 -10.15 -2.87 6.45
N ASP A 46 -9.59 -3.34 7.55
CA ASP A 46 -9.71 -2.66 8.83
C ASP A 46 -9.01 -1.29 8.79
N ASP A 47 -9.56 -0.31 9.49
CA ASP A 47 -9.00 1.04 9.56
C ASP A 47 -7.61 1.04 10.23
N ALA A 48 -7.33 0.11 11.15
CA ALA A 48 -5.98 -0.07 11.71
C ALA A 48 -4.97 -0.58 10.67
N LEU A 49 -5.45 -1.30 9.66
CA LEU A 49 -4.63 -1.80 8.56
C LEU A 49 -4.31 -0.67 7.56
N ALA A 50 -5.33 0.15 7.26
CA ALA A 50 -5.16 1.36 6.46
C ALA A 50 -4.17 2.34 7.12
N ASP A 51 -4.32 2.61 8.42
CA ASP A 51 -3.42 3.50 9.17
C ASP A 51 -1.95 3.03 9.11
N GLN A 52 -1.71 1.72 9.30
CA GLN A 52 -0.36 1.15 9.16
C GLN A 52 0.21 1.31 7.74
N PHE A 53 -0.63 1.13 6.71
CA PHE A 53 -0.22 1.28 5.32
C PHE A 53 0.21 2.73 5.01
N GLU A 54 -0.57 3.70 5.48
CA GLU A 54 -0.32 5.14 5.34
C GLU A 54 0.89 5.59 6.16
N ALA A 55 1.06 5.06 7.37
CA ALA A 55 2.20 5.33 8.23
C ALA A 55 3.52 4.88 7.58
N ILE A 56 3.55 3.72 6.93
CA ILE A 56 4.72 3.26 6.18
C ILE A 56 5.00 4.19 5.00
N ALA A 57 3.96 4.54 4.22
CA ALA A 57 4.11 5.48 3.11
C ALA A 57 4.75 6.79 3.58
N ARG A 58 4.18 7.41 4.63
CA ARG A 58 4.69 8.64 5.26
C ARG A 58 6.12 8.49 5.75
N ALA A 59 6.47 7.37 6.37
CA ALA A 59 7.83 7.09 6.80
C ALA A 59 8.81 7.06 5.62
N THR A 60 8.42 6.49 4.47
CA THR A 60 9.27 6.48 3.26
C THR A 60 9.45 7.85 2.61
N PHE A 61 8.49 8.78 2.78
CA PHE A 61 8.67 10.15 2.31
C PHE A 61 9.69 10.93 3.16
N ASN A 62 9.69 10.65 4.48
CA ASN A 62 10.61 11.30 5.42
C ASN A 62 12.00 10.66 5.46
N ASP A 63 12.15 9.42 5.00
CA ASP A 63 13.44 8.74 4.87
C ASP A 63 14.19 9.33 3.65
N GLY A 64 14.84 10.48 3.87
CA GLY A 64 15.73 11.13 2.91
C GLY A 64 17.07 10.41 2.77
N ARG A 65 17.05 9.09 2.53
CA ARG A 65 18.24 8.33 2.13
C ARG A 65 18.51 8.44 0.64
#